data_AF-A0A1C6L5L2-F1
#
_entry.id   AF-A0A1C6L5L2-F1
#
_cell.length_a   1.000
_cell.length_b   1.000
_cell.length_c   1.000
_cell.angle_alpha   90.00
_cell.angle_beta   90.00
_cell.angle_gamma   90.00
#
_symmetry.space_group_name_H-M   'P 1'
#
loop_
_entity.id
_entity.type
_entity.pdbx_description
1 polymer ?
#
loop_
_entity_poly.entity_id
_entity_poly.type
_entity_poly.pdbx_seq_one_letter_code
_entity_poly.pdbx_strand_id
1 'polypeptide(L)' 'MKTYRTSKHVARLASYLVATCKPFAFDGQTIEFTASEKFINQLQHDDALFSTVNFEIL' A
#
# COMPACT_ATOMS: atom_id res chain seq x y z
N MET A 1 3.06 4.64 -13.31
CA MET A 1 2.14 4.57 -12.16
C MET A 1 1.34 3.29 -12.33
N LYS A 2 1.17 2.49 -11.28
CA LYS A 2 0.44 1.22 -11.28
C LYS A 2 -0.53 1.20 -10.11
N THR A 3 -1.63 0.46 -10.21
CA THR A 3 -2.57 0.28 -9.10
C THR A 3 -2.19 -0.98 -8.34
N TYR A 4 -2.02 -0.83 -7.03
CA TYR A 4 -1.64 -1.91 -6.12
C TYR A 4 -2.82 -2.26 -5.24
N ARG A 5 -3.02 -3.55 -5.01
CA ARG A 5 -4.06 -4.08 -4.15
C ARG A 5 -3.51 -5.03 -3.10
N THR A 6 -4.04 -4.97 -1.87
CA THR A 6 -3.78 -5.98 -0.85
C THR A 6 -4.88 -6.08 0.21
N SER A 7 -5.06 -7.26 0.76
CA SER A 7 -5.88 -7.54 1.95
C SER A 7 -5.03 -7.70 3.23
N LYS A 8 -3.70 -7.57 3.12
CA LYS A 8 -2.77 -7.78 4.24
C LYS A 8 -2.49 -6.48 4.97
N HIS A 9 -2.55 -6.54 6.30
CA HIS A 9 -2.20 -5.43 7.20
C HIS A 9 -2.90 -4.09 6.85
N VAL A 10 -4.16 -4.16 6.40
CA VAL A 10 -4.90 -3.00 5.85
C VAL A 10 -4.95 -1.80 6.78
N ALA A 11 -5.12 -1.98 8.09
CA ALA A 11 -5.13 -0.86 9.03
C ALA A 11 -3.79 -0.10 9.08
N ARG A 12 -2.67 -0.84 9.05
CA ARG A 12 -1.32 -0.27 9.07
C ARG A 12 -0.99 0.41 7.74
N LEU A 13 -1.43 -0.20 6.63
CA LEU A 13 -1.26 0.36 5.30
C LEU A 13 -2.08 1.65 5.15
N ALA A 14 -3.33 1.66 5.59
CA ALA A 14 -4.16 2.86 5.60
C ALA A 14 -3.49 4.00 6.39
N SER A 15 -2.95 3.72 7.59
CA SER A 15 -2.22 4.72 8.37
C SER A 15 -1.02 5.30 7.63
N TYR A 16 -0.22 4.46 6.96
CA TYR A 16 0.92 4.93 6.16
C TYR A 16 0.47 5.77 4.96
N LEU A 17 -0.59 5.34 4.25
CA LEU A 17 -1.14 6.06 3.11
C LEU A 17 -1.71 7.41 3.53
N VAL A 18 -2.39 7.50 4.68
CA VAL A 18 -2.83 8.77 5.26
C VAL A 18 -1.63 9.67 5.60
N ALA A 19 -0.62 9.14 6.29
CA ALA A 19 0.57 9.90 6.69
C ALA A 19 1.38 10.43 5.50
N THR A 20 1.35 9.72 4.37
CA THR A 20 2.03 10.12 3.12
C THR A 20 1.11 10.85 2.14
N CYS A 21 -0.09 11.24 2.57
CA CYS A 21 -1.10 11.91 1.75
C CYS A 21 -1.40 11.17 0.43
N LYS A 22 -1.38 9.84 0.47
CA LYS A 22 -1.60 8.97 -0.67
C LYS A 22 -3.07 8.57 -0.75
N PRO A 23 -3.80 8.93 -1.82
CA PRO A 23 -5.19 8.50 -1.99
C PRO A 23 -5.29 6.98 -2.12
N PHE A 24 -6.31 6.40 -1.50
CA PHE A 24 -6.63 4.98 -1.57
C PHE A 24 -8.13 4.73 -1.43
N ALA A 25 -8.58 3.57 -1.91
CA ALA A 25 -9.91 3.04 -1.68
C ALA A 25 -9.83 1.87 -0.69
N PHE A 26 -10.83 1.75 0.18
CA PHE A 26 -10.98 0.64 1.10
C PHE A 26 -12.42 0.11 1.03
N ASP A 27 -12.58 -1.16 0.67
CA ASP A 27 -13.88 -1.81 0.49
C ASP A 27 -14.38 -2.57 1.75
N GLY A 28 -13.64 -2.47 2.85
CA GLY A 28 -13.89 -3.23 4.09
C GLY A 28 -12.99 -4.45 4.26
N GLN A 29 -12.30 -4.90 3.20
CA GLN A 29 -11.39 -6.05 3.24
C GLN A 29 -10.05 -5.82 2.53
N THR A 30 -10.05 -5.02 1.47
CA THR A 30 -8.89 -4.75 0.62
C THR A 30 -8.66 -3.26 0.45
N ILE A 31 -7.38 -2.87 0.37
CA ILE A 31 -6.96 -1.53 0.02
C ILE A 31 -6.43 -1.54 -1.40
N GLU A 32 -6.86 -0.53 -2.18
CA GLU A 32 -6.37 -0.24 -3.52
C GLU A 32 -5.80 1.18 -3.59
N PHE A 33 -4.60 1.33 -4.17
CA PHE A 33 -3.97 2.64 -4.32
C PHE A 33 -3.04 2.69 -5.54
N THR A 34 -2.99 3.83 -6.23
CA THR A 34 -2.13 4.00 -7.41
C THR A 34 -0.82 4.67 -7.03
N ALA A 35 0.32 3.99 -7.22
CA ALA A 35 1.64 4.50 -6.83
C ALA A 35 2.71 4.31 -7.90
N SER A 36 3.87 4.95 -7.70
CA SER A 36 5.08 4.69 -8.47
C SER A 36 5.86 3.54 -7.81
N GLU A 37 6.70 2.85 -8.57
CA GLU A 37 7.60 1.83 -7.99
C GLU A 37 8.52 2.42 -6.93
N LYS A 38 8.97 3.68 -7.10
CA LYS A 38 9.73 4.39 -6.08
C LYS A 38 8.98 4.48 -4.75
N PHE A 39 7.68 4.75 -4.77
CA PHE A 39 6.86 4.80 -3.56
C PHE A 39 6.75 3.42 -2.90
N ILE A 40 6.57 2.36 -3.67
CA ILE A 40 6.52 0.99 -3.13
C ILE A 40 7.86 0.59 -2.51
N ASN A 41 8.97 0.87 -3.18
CA ASN A 41 10.29 0.59 -2.63
C ASN A 41 10.52 1.33 -1.32
N GLN A 42 10.05 2.59 -1.23
CA GLN A 42 10.11 3.36 0.01
C GLN A 42 9.22 2.76 1.10
N LEU A 43 7.97 2.39 0.80
CA LEU A 43 7.06 1.73 1.74
C LEU A 43 7.67 0.45 2.33
N GLN A 44 8.28 -0.39 1.48
CA GLN A 44 8.92 -1.64 1.90
C GLN A 44 10.20 -1.42 2.69
N HIS A 45 10.88 -0.29 2.46
CA HIS A 45 12.07 0.11 3.21
C HIS A 45 11.72 0.69 4.59
N ASP A 46 10.73 1.59 4.64
CA ASP A 46 10.27 2.26 5.86
C ASP A 46 9.62 1.29 6.85
N ASP A 47 8.96 0.26 6.32
CA ASP A 47 8.24 -0.71 7.14
C ASP A 47 8.50 -2.14 6.66
N ALA A 48 9.33 -2.84 7.44
CA ALA A 48 9.74 -4.20 7.16
C ALA A 48 8.56 -5.18 7.04
N LEU A 49 7.38 -4.90 7.61
CA LEU A 49 6.20 -5.74 7.39
C LEU A 49 5.79 -5.75 5.92
N PHE A 50 5.81 -4.58 5.26
CA PHE A 50 5.43 -4.47 3.86
C PHE A 50 6.46 -5.06 2.89
N SER A 51 7.71 -5.28 3.33
CA SER A 51 8.71 -6.02 2.54
C SER A 51 8.29 -7.45 2.20
N THR A 52 7.41 -8.04 3.01
CA THR A 52 6.88 -9.41 2.82
C THR A 52 5.50 -9.44 2.17
N VAL A 53 4.88 -8.28 1.94
CA VAL A 53 3.56 -8.21 1.33
C VAL A 53 3.70 -8.25 -0.19
N ASN A 54 3.16 -9.30 -0.79
CA ASN A 54 2.99 -9.39 -2.24
C ASN A 54 1.76 -8.59 -2.66
N PHE A 55 1.97 -7.36 -3.10
CA PHE A 55 0.90 -6.54 -3.68
C PHE A 55 0.49 -7.09 -5.04
N GLU A 56 -0.82 -7.25 -5.26
CA GLU A 56 -1.37 -7.50 -6.58
C GLU A 56 -1.29 -6.21 -7.42
N ILE A 57 -0.89 -6.34 -8.69
CA ILE A 57 -0.81 -5.22 -9.63
C ILE A 57 -1.99 -5.34 -10.61
N LEU A 58 -2.84 -4.32 -10.65
CA LEU A 58 -3.99 -4.20 -11.56
C LEU A 58 -3.64 -3.35 -12.79
#